data_AF-A0A537QNR8-F1
#
_entry.id   AF-A0A537QNR8-F1
#
_cell.length_a   1.000
_cell.length_b   1.000
_cell.length_c   1.000
_cell.angle_alpha   90.00
_cell.angle_beta   90.00
_cell.angle_gamma   90.00
#
_symmetry.space_group_name_H-M   'P 1'
#
loop_
_entity.id
_entity.type
_entity.pdbx_description
1 polymer ?
#
loop_
_entity_poly.entity_id
_entity_poly.type
_entity_poly.pdbx_seq_one_letter_code
_entity_poly.pdbx_strand_id
1 'polypeptide(L)'
;VESDAGQHVVTCAPEDLNAVRDALEGRFGPAGSAHLVWRPRTTAPIDEETATTLFKLLETLEDSEDVQNVYANFEVAEDVMARLGA
;
A
#
# COMPACT_ATOMS: atom_id res chain seq x y z
N VAL A 1 4.19 7.79 11.94
CA VAL A 1 2.76 7.44 12.15
C VAL A 1 1.95 8.37 11.29
N GLU A 2 1.13 7.81 10.42
CA GLU A 2 0.22 8.53 9.54
C GLU A 2 -1.20 8.23 10.06
N SER A 3 -2.08 9.23 10.13
CA SER A 3 -3.40 9.08 10.77
C SER A 3 -4.48 9.69 9.90
N ASP A 4 -5.58 8.98 9.72
CA ASP A 4 -6.79 9.46 9.06
C ASP A 4 -8.02 9.30 9.98
N ALA A 5 -9.22 9.55 9.46
CA ALA A 5 -10.44 9.52 10.25
C ALA A 5 -10.84 8.11 10.76
N GLY A 6 -10.30 7.04 10.18
CA GLY A 6 -10.69 5.65 10.46
C GLY A 6 -9.55 4.75 10.92
N GLN A 7 -8.28 5.11 10.70
CA GLN A 7 -7.14 4.26 11.01
C GLN A 7 -5.85 5.04 11.30
N HIS A 8 -4.91 4.36 11.96
CA HIS A 8 -3.54 4.81 12.16
C HIS A 8 -2.58 3.83 11.49
N VAL A 9 -1.71 4.34 10.62
CA VAL A 9 -0.65 3.57 9.97
C VAL A 9 0.68 3.84 10.67
N VAL A 10 1.29 2.79 11.22
CA VAL A 10 2.59 2.85 11.89
C VAL A 10 3.62 2.13 11.03
N THR A 11 4.72 2.82 10.69
CA THR A 11 5.86 2.23 9.97
C THR A 11 7.05 2.15 10.91
N CYS A 12 7.76 1.03 10.88
CA CYS A 12 8.98 0.78 11.64
C CYS A 12 10.01 0.02 10.78
N ALA A 13 11.18 -0.25 11.35
CA ALA A 13 12.13 -1.17 10.71
C ALA A 13 11.55 -2.60 10.66
N PRO A 14 11.91 -3.41 9.65
CA PRO A 14 11.43 -4.79 9.50
C PRO A 14 11.65 -5.66 10.75
N GLU A 15 12.82 -5.54 11.37
CA GLU A 15 13.24 -6.26 12.58
C GLU A 15 12.40 -5.89 13.81
N ASP A 16 11.79 -4.70 13.82
CA ASP A 16 11.02 -4.19 14.95
C ASP A 16 9.53 -4.52 14.86
N LEU A 17 9.05 -5.08 13.73
CA LEU A 17 7.62 -5.24 13.44
C LEU A 17 6.86 -5.93 14.58
N ASN A 18 7.39 -7.05 15.10
CA ASN A 18 6.75 -7.79 16.18
C ASN A 18 6.71 -6.98 17.49
N ALA A 19 7.84 -6.38 17.86
CA ALA A 19 7.94 -5.62 19.11
C ALA A 19 7.01 -4.39 19.10
N VAL A 20 6.94 -3.68 17.95
CA VAL A 20 6.05 -2.53 17.77
C VAL A 20 4.59 -2.95 17.81
N ARG A 21 4.21 -4.02 17.07
CA ARG A 21 2.84 -4.54 17.10
C ARG A 21 2.42 -4.90 18.52
N ASP A 22 3.18 -5.76 19.20
CA ASP A 22 2.79 -6.29 20.52
C ASP A 22 2.67 -5.15 21.56
N ALA A 23 3.54 -4.15 21.50
CA ALA A 23 3.47 -2.97 22.38
C ALA A 23 2.23 -2.09 22.11
N LEU A 24 1.81 -1.96 20.85
CA LEU A 24 0.60 -1.22 20.49
C LEU A 24 -0.65 -2.02 20.84
N GLU A 25 -0.65 -3.33 20.59
CA GLU A 25 -1.78 -4.20 20.87
C GLU A 25 -2.09 -4.27 22.38
N GLY A 26 -1.07 -4.27 23.22
CA GLY A 26 -1.25 -4.20 24.67
C GLY A 26 -1.93 -2.92 25.17
N ARG A 27 -1.98 -1.85 24.36
CA ARG A 27 -2.58 -0.56 24.73
C ARG A 27 -3.88 -0.25 24.01
N PHE A 28 -3.99 -0.66 22.75
CA PHE A 28 -5.06 -0.24 21.85
C PHE A 28 -5.91 -1.42 21.34
N GLY A 29 -5.55 -2.66 21.67
CA GLY A 29 -6.16 -3.86 21.13
C GLY A 29 -5.52 -4.31 19.81
N PRO A 30 -5.98 -5.44 19.24
CA PRO A 30 -5.37 -6.07 18.07
C PRO A 30 -5.20 -5.09 16.89
N ALA A 31 -4.07 -5.18 16.19
CA ALA A 31 -3.88 -4.41 14.97
C ALA A 31 -4.85 -4.90 13.88
N GLY A 32 -5.38 -3.97 13.08
CA GLY A 32 -6.18 -4.34 11.90
C GLY A 32 -5.37 -5.15 10.89
N SER A 33 -4.07 -4.84 10.76
CA SER A 33 -3.09 -5.61 9.99
C SER A 33 -1.66 -5.30 10.49
N ALA A 34 -0.72 -6.22 10.26
CA ALA A 34 0.70 -6.04 10.61
C ALA A 34 1.60 -6.94 9.75
N HIS A 35 2.20 -6.37 8.70
CA HIS A 35 2.93 -7.12 7.68
C HIS A 35 4.23 -6.42 7.27
N LEU A 36 5.19 -7.19 6.76
CA LEU A 36 6.38 -6.64 6.11
C LEU A 36 5.99 -6.16 4.70
N VAL A 37 6.34 -4.93 4.38
CA VAL A 37 6.01 -4.30 3.09
C VAL A 37 7.24 -3.70 2.43
N TRP A 38 7.25 -3.68 1.11
CA TRP A 38 8.25 -2.94 0.34
C TRP A 38 7.76 -1.52 0.11
N ARG A 39 8.35 -0.55 0.81
CA ARG A 39 8.03 0.87 0.62
C ARG A 39 8.96 1.50 -0.41
N PRO A 40 8.43 2.06 -1.51
CA PRO A 40 9.25 2.76 -2.48
C PRO A 40 9.87 4.03 -1.87
N ARG A 41 11.09 4.35 -2.27
CA ARG A 41 11.82 5.55 -1.82
C ARG A 41 11.63 6.75 -2.74
N THR A 42 11.14 6.52 -3.95
CA THR A 42 10.87 7.51 -4.98
C THR A 42 9.60 7.15 -5.71
N THR A 43 8.89 8.15 -6.20
CA THR A 43 7.71 7.97 -7.05
C THR A 43 8.09 8.05 -8.54
N ALA A 44 7.25 7.46 -9.39
CA ALA A 44 7.38 7.46 -10.83
C ALA A 44 6.09 8.03 -11.45
N PRO A 45 6.07 9.31 -11.84
CA PRO A 45 4.92 9.90 -12.51
C PRO A 45 4.64 9.18 -13.83
N ILE A 46 3.37 8.84 -14.07
CA ILE A 46 2.92 8.20 -15.31
C ILE A 46 1.72 8.93 -15.92
N ASP A 47 1.54 8.80 -17.23
CA ASP A 47 0.39 9.33 -17.96
C ASP A 47 -0.81 8.38 -17.95
N GLU A 48 -1.94 8.83 -18.51
CA GLU A 48 -3.20 8.08 -18.57
C GLU A 48 -3.10 6.77 -19.36
N GLU A 49 -2.34 6.76 -20.46
CA GLU A 49 -2.13 5.56 -21.29
C GLU A 49 -1.34 4.49 -20.52
N THR A 50 -0.26 4.91 -19.86
CA THR A 50 0.57 4.02 -19.04
C THR A 50 -0.18 3.54 -17.81
N ALA A 51 -0.94 4.42 -17.14
CA ALA A 51 -1.76 4.08 -15.98
C ALA A 51 -2.81 3.01 -16.31
N THR A 52 -3.50 3.14 -17.44
CA THR A 52 -4.49 2.17 -17.90
C THR A 52 -3.88 0.78 -18.08
N THR A 53 -2.70 0.71 -18.69
CA THR A 53 -2.01 -0.57 -18.92
C THR A 53 -1.47 -1.15 -17.62
N LEU A 54 -0.91 -0.31 -16.76
CA LEU A 54 -0.36 -0.70 -15.47
C LEU A 54 -1.45 -1.25 -14.55
N PHE A 55 -2.61 -0.60 -14.45
CA PHE A 55 -3.68 -1.07 -13.55
C PHE A 55 -4.23 -2.43 -13.97
N LYS A 56 -4.36 -2.70 -15.27
CA LYS A 56 -4.71 -4.04 -15.78
C LYS A 56 -3.66 -5.09 -15.40
N LEU A 57 -2.38 -4.73 -15.45
CA LEU A 57 -1.31 -5.62 -15.01
C LEU A 57 -1.40 -5.88 -13.50
N LEU A 58 -1.62 -4.85 -12.69
CA LEU A 58 -1.78 -5.00 -11.24
C LEU A 58 -2.94 -5.94 -10.90
N GLU A 59 -4.11 -5.72 -11.51
CA GLU A 59 -5.30 -6.58 -11.35
C GLU A 59 -4.98 -8.04 -11.72
N THR A 60 -4.31 -8.26 -12.85
CA THR A 60 -3.92 -9.61 -13.28
C THR A 60 -2.94 -10.28 -12.30
N LEU A 61 -2.05 -9.50 -11.69
CA LEU A 61 -1.13 -10.02 -10.68
C LEU A 61 -1.84 -10.32 -9.36
N GLU A 62 -2.80 -9.49 -8.96
CA GLU A 62 -3.59 -9.66 -7.74
C GLU A 62 -4.55 -10.87 -7.81
N ASP A 63 -5.06 -11.18 -9.00
CA ASP A 63 -5.91 -12.35 -9.25
C ASP A 63 -5.15 -13.69 -9.20
N SER A 64 -3.82 -13.66 -9.19
CA SER A 64 -3.00 -14.87 -9.16
C SER A 64 -2.88 -15.44 -7.75
N GLU A 65 -3.30 -16.69 -7.55
CA GLU A 65 -3.21 -17.39 -6.26
C GLU A 65 -1.76 -17.51 -5.73
N ASP A 66 -0.76 -17.47 -6.63
CA ASP A 66 0.66 -17.54 -6.27
C ASP A 66 1.25 -16.19 -5.83
N VAL A 67 0.56 -15.08 -6.10
CA VAL A 67 1.02 -13.73 -5.78
C VAL A 67 0.50 -13.34 -4.40
N GLN A 68 1.43 -13.04 -3.48
CA GLN A 68 1.06 -12.66 -2.11
C GLN A 68 0.84 -11.15 -1.95
N ASN A 69 1.65 -10.32 -2.62
CA ASN A 69 1.58 -8.87 -2.53
C ASN A 69 2.16 -8.24 -3.80
N VAL A 70 1.58 -7.14 -4.25
CA VAL A 70 2.10 -6.31 -5.34
C VAL A 70 2.47 -4.95 -4.78
N TYR A 71 3.68 -4.47 -5.11
CA TYR A 71 4.18 -3.17 -4.68
C TYR A 71 4.58 -2.37 -5.91
N ALA A 72 4.14 -1.11 -5.98
CA ALA A 72 4.44 -0.22 -7.07
C ALA A 72 4.73 1.19 -6.55
N ASN A 73 5.40 1.99 -7.37
CA ASN A 73 5.81 3.34 -7.03
C ASN A 73 5.26 4.40 -7.99
N PHE A 74 4.23 4.07 -8.75
CA PHE A 74 3.64 5.00 -9.70
C PHE A 74 2.97 6.18 -8.98
N GLU A 75 2.91 7.30 -9.68
CA GLU A 75 2.19 8.50 -9.26
C GLU A 75 1.32 8.95 -10.45
N VAL A 76 0.01 9.03 -10.21
CA VAL A 76 -0.99 9.40 -11.22
C VAL A 76 -1.69 10.65 -10.73
N ALA A 77 -1.89 11.63 -11.61
CA ALA A 77 -2.61 12.84 -11.27
C ALA A 77 -4.08 12.53 -10.90
N GLU A 78 -4.65 13.29 -9.97
CA GLU A 78 -6.01 13.06 -9.45
C GLU A 78 -7.08 13.08 -10.55
N ASP A 79 -6.91 13.93 -11.57
CA ASP A 79 -7.83 14.04 -12.70
C ASP A 79 -7.83 12.79 -13.59
N VAL A 80 -6.67 12.16 -13.76
CA VAL A 80 -6.52 10.88 -14.47
C VAL A 80 -7.12 9.74 -13.64
N MET A 81 -6.86 9.70 -12.33
CA MET A 81 -7.47 8.71 -11.42
C MET A 81 -9.00 8.77 -11.44
N ALA A 82 -9.59 9.97 -11.48
CA ALA A 82 -11.03 10.16 -11.54
C ALA A 82 -11.65 9.65 -12.86
N ARG A 83 -10.91 9.70 -13.98
CA ARG A 83 -11.37 9.15 -15.28
C ARG A 83 -11.27 7.63 -15.33
N LEU A 84 -10.27 7.05 -14.67
CA LEU A 84 -10.03 5.60 -14.64
C LEU A 84 -10.91 4.87 -13.62
N GLY A 85 -11.37 5.55 -12.57
CA GLY A 85 -12.27 5.01 -11.54
C GLY A 85 -13.76 5.16 -11.84
N ALA A 86 -14.13 5.61 -13.05
CA ALA A 86 -15.52 5.77 -13.52
C ALA A 86 -15.96 4.62 -14.43
#